data_AF-B8IA48-F1
#
_entry.id   AF-B8IA48-F1
#
_cell.length_a   1.000
_cell.length_b   1.000
_cell.length_c   1.000
_cell.angle_alpha   90.00
_cell.angle_beta   90.00
_cell.angle_gamma   90.00
#
_symmetry.space_group_name_H-M   'P 1'
#
loop_
_entity.id
_entity.type
_entity.pdbx_description
1 polymer ?
#
loop_
_entity_poly.entity_id
_entity_poly.type
_entity_poly.pdbx_seq_one_letter_code
_entity_poly.pdbx_strand_id
1 'polypeptide(L)' 'MTSTEIEALTQAREQLARSRLLLARRIAGTGELDLSSVEALTKVIAAIESIDRVLLDAGQPYMPRGMISESAP' A
#
# COMPACT_ATOMS: atom_id res chain seq x y z
N MET A 1 19.21 -4.51 -4.44
CA MET A 1 17.88 -4.65 -5.04
C MET A 1 17.98 -4.30 -6.51
N THR A 2 17.51 -5.18 -7.38
CA THR A 2 17.47 -4.98 -8.83
C THR A 2 16.26 -4.14 -9.22
N SER A 3 16.28 -3.55 -10.42
CA SER A 3 15.14 -2.78 -10.94
C SER A 3 13.86 -3.62 -11.02
N THR A 4 13.96 -4.91 -11.36
CA THR A 4 12.82 -5.83 -11.40
C THR A 4 12.23 -6.09 -10.00
N GLU A 5 13.08 -6.20 -8.97
CA GLU A 5 12.60 -6.34 -7.58
C GLU A 5 11.91 -5.07 -7.09
N ILE A 6 12.45 -3.89 -7.42
CA ILE A 6 11.83 -2.59 -7.11
C ILE A 6 10.44 -2.49 -7.76
N GLU A 7 10.34 -2.87 -9.04
CA GLU A 7 9.07 -2.83 -9.76
C GLU A 7 8.05 -3.80 -9.15
N ALA A 8 8.46 -5.03 -8.85
CA ALA A 8 7.60 -6.03 -8.21
C ALA A 8 7.07 -5.55 -6.85
N LEU A 9 7.94 -4.95 -6.02
CA LEU A 9 7.54 -4.38 -4.74
C LEU A 9 6.58 -3.21 -4.91
N THR A 10 6.84 -2.32 -5.88
CA THR A 10 5.95 -1.19 -6.20
C THR A 10 4.57 -1.67 -6.63
N GLN A 11 4.50 -2.65 -7.53
CA GLN A 11 3.24 -3.24 -7.99
C GLN A 11 2.48 -3.93 -6.84
N ALA A 12 3.18 -4.70 -5.99
CA ALA A 12 2.59 -5.33 -4.81
C ALA A 12 1.99 -4.30 -3.85
N ARG A 13 2.73 -3.21 -3.60
CA ARG A 13 2.27 -2.10 -2.77
C ARG A 13 1.02 -1.44 -3.33
N GLU A 14 0.96 -1.18 -4.63
CA GLU A 14 -0.23 -0.63 -5.29
C GLU A 14 -1.45 -1.55 -5.15
N GLN A 15 -1.26 -2.87 -5.31
CA GLN A 15 -2.34 -3.84 -5.12
C GLN A 15 -2.84 -3.86 -3.67
N LEU A 16 -1.93 -3.82 -2.69
CA LEU A 16 -2.30 -3.74 -1.27
C LEU A 16 -3.04 -2.45 -0.95
N ALA A 17 -2.67 -1.31 -1.54
CA ALA A 17 -3.38 -0.06 -1.37
C ALA A 17 -4.83 -0.13 -1.89
N ARG A 18 -5.07 -0.84 -3.00
CA ARG A 18 -6.43 -1.13 -3.50
C ARG A 18 -7.20 -2.02 -2.52
N SER A 19 -6.59 -3.11 -2.04
CA SER A 19 -7.20 -4.01 -1.05
C SER A 19 -7.56 -3.29 0.25
N ARG A 20 -6.68 -2.40 0.74
CA ARG A 20 -6.92 -1.56 1.92
C ARG A 20 -8.20 -0.74 1.77
N LEU A 21 -8.37 -0.09 0.62
CA LEU A 21 -9.57 0.73 0.35
C LEU A 21 -10.84 -0.12 0.29
N LEU A 22 -10.78 -1.31 -0.32
CA LEU A 22 -11.91 -2.23 -0.40
C LEU A 22 -12.33 -2.73 1.00
N LEU A 23 -11.38 -3.13 1.83
CA LEU A 23 -11.63 -3.57 3.20
C LEU A 23 -12.21 -2.45 4.07
N ALA A 24 -11.65 -1.24 3.97
CA ALA A 24 -12.19 -0.08 4.69
C ALA A 24 -13.65 0.22 4.31
N ARG A 25 -13.98 0.15 3.00
CA ARG A 25 -15.36 0.32 2.52
C ARG A 25 -16.28 -0.80 3.02
N ARG A 26 -15.80 -2.04 3.06
CA ARG A 26 -16.58 -3.18 3.57
C ARG A 26 -16.93 -2.97 5.05
N ILE A 27 -15.95 -2.63 5.88
CA ILE A 27 -16.14 -2.37 7.32
C ILE A 27 -17.13 -1.22 7.54
N ALA A 28 -17.04 -0.15 6.75
CA ALA A 28 -17.97 0.97 6.86
C ALA A 28 -19.40 0.62 6.41
N GLY A 29 -19.54 -0.32 5.47
CA GLY A 29 -20.83 -0.66 4.85
C GLY A 29 -21.65 -1.72 5.60
N THR A 30 -21.04 -2.53 6.47
CA THR A 30 -21.76 -3.62 7.17
C THR A 30 -22.60 -3.15 8.34
N GLY A 31 -22.35 -1.97 8.90
CA GLY A 31 -23.05 -1.45 10.08
C GLY A 31 -22.76 -2.22 11.39
N GLU A 32 -22.20 -3.42 11.28
CA GLU A 32 -21.70 -4.25 12.37
C GLU A 32 -20.18 -4.42 12.29
N LEU A 33 -19.56 -4.57 13.46
CA LEU A 33 -18.11 -4.77 13.60
C LEU A 33 -17.74 -6.22 13.21
N ASP A 34 -17.25 -6.40 11.98
CA ASP A 34 -16.62 -7.65 11.55
C ASP A 34 -15.12 -7.64 11.90
N LEU A 35 -14.76 -8.27 13.02
CA LEU A 35 -13.38 -8.37 13.50
C LEU A 35 -12.44 -9.06 12.50
N SER A 36 -12.95 -9.97 11.66
CA SER A 36 -12.14 -10.63 10.63
C SER A 36 -11.73 -9.65 9.54
N SER A 37 -12.67 -8.82 9.08
CA SER A 37 -12.37 -7.74 8.12
C SER A 37 -11.43 -6.69 8.71
N VAL A 38 -11.56 -6.36 10.00
CA VAL A 38 -10.64 -5.45 10.70
C VAL A 38 -9.23 -6.04 10.78
N GLU A 39 -9.10 -7.31 11.18
CA GLU A 39 -7.79 -7.99 11.23
C GLU A 39 -7.14 -8.07 9.85
N ALA A 40 -7.91 -8.38 8.81
CA ALA A 40 -7.43 -8.37 7.43
C ALA A 40 -6.92 -6.97 7.02
N LEU A 41 -7.64 -5.91 7.38
CA LEU A 41 -7.23 -4.53 7.12
C LEU A 41 -5.90 -4.21 7.82
N THR A 42 -5.76 -4.58 9.09
CA THR A 42 -4.51 -4.39 9.85
C THR A 42 -3.34 -5.10 9.21
N LYS A 43 -3.51 -6.36 8.77
CA LYS A 43 -2.47 -7.13 8.06
C LYS A 43 -2.06 -6.46 6.74
N VAL A 44 -3.03 -5.93 5.98
CA VAL A 44 -2.74 -5.20 4.73
C VAL A 44 -1.96 -3.92 5.00
N ILE A 45 -2.29 -3.17 6.05
CA ILE A 45 -1.56 -1.96 6.44
C ILE A 45 -0.11 -2.30 6.81
N ALA A 46 0.10 -3.30 7.67
CA ALA A 46 1.44 -3.74 8.06
C ALA A 46 2.27 -4.23 6.85
N ALA A 47 1.65 -4.90 5.88
CA ALA A 47 2.31 -5.32 4.65
C ALA A 47 2.76 -4.12 3.80
N ILE A 48 1.93 -3.08 3.69
CA ILE A 48 2.30 -1.83 2.99
C ILE A 48 3.49 -1.17 3.68
N GLU A 49 3.44 -1.01 5.00
CA GLU A 49 4.53 -0.40 5.77
C GLU A 49 5.85 -1.14 5.63
N SER A 50 5.79 -2.48 5.61
CA SER A 50 6.97 -3.33 5.38
C SER A 50 7.58 -3.10 4.00
N ILE A 51 6.75 -3.07 2.94
CA ILE A 51 7.22 -2.80 1.57
C ILE A 51 7.77 -1.37 1.45
N ASP A 52 7.07 -0.38 2.00
CA ASP A 52 7.49 1.01 1.97
C ASP A 52 8.86 1.18 2.67
N ARG A 53 9.13 0.45 3.77
CA ARG A 53 10.45 0.41 4.41
C ARG A 53 11.51 -0.24 3.52
N VAL A 54 11.23 -1.39 2.89
CA VAL A 54 12.19 -2.05 1.99
C VAL A 54 12.56 -1.16 0.80
N LEU A 55 11.57 -0.47 0.22
CA LEU A 55 11.76 0.48 -0.86
C LEU A 55 12.59 1.70 -0.41
N LEU A 56 12.30 2.23 0.78
CA LEU A 56 13.07 3.32 1.38
C LEU A 56 14.53 2.94 1.62
N ASP A 57 14.78 1.76 2.21
CA ASP A 57 16.12 1.25 2.52
C ASP A 57 16.94 1.00 1.23
N ALA A 58 16.26 0.73 0.11
CA ALA A 58 16.88 0.61 -1.21
C ALA A 58 17.10 1.95 -1.93
N GLY A 59 16.78 3.09 -1.30
CA GLY A 59 16.90 4.42 -1.89
C GLY A 59 15.86 4.72 -2.98
N GLN A 60 14.77 3.96 -3.03
CA GLN A 60 13.69 4.06 -4.01
C GLN A 60 12.33 4.15 -3.30
N PRO A 61 12.10 5.20 -2.49
CA PRO A 61 10.85 5.32 -1.72
C PRO A 61 9.64 5.32 -2.65
N TYR A 62 8.56 4.66 -2.22
CA TYR A 62 7.32 4.66 -2.99
C TYR A 62 6.77 6.08 -3.14
N MET A 63 6.67 6.55 -4.38
CA MET A 63 6.04 7.83 -4.74
C MET A 63 4.70 7.55 -5.43
N PRO A 64 3.56 7.96 -4.85
CA PRO A 64 2.28 7.86 -5.53
C PRO A 64 2.34 8.60 -6.87
N ARG A 65 1.78 8.00 -7.94
CA ARG A 65 1.80 8.56 -9.30
C ARG A 65 1.22 9.99 -9.43
N GLY A 66 0.52 10.50 -8.41
CA GLY A 66 0.03 11.89 -8.35
C GLY A 66 0.99 12.92 -7.74
N MET A 67 2.12 12.51 -7.13
CA MET A 67 3.11 13.41 -6.54
C MET A 67 4.30 13.71 -7.47
N ILE A 68 4.38 13.05 -8.63
CA ILE A 68 5.46 13.22 -9.61
C ILE A 68 5.26 14.46 -10.52
N SER A 69 4.17 15.22 -10.33
CA SER A 69 3.85 16.44 -11.08
C SER A 69 3.94 17.70 -10.20
N GLU A 70 5.10 17.97 -9.61
CA GLU A 70 5.43 19.32 -9.14
C GLU A 70 6.95 19.50 -9.07
N SER A 71 7.63 19.42 -10.22
CA SER A 71 9.03 19.83 -10.39
C SER A 71 9.34 19.92 -11.88
N ALA A 72 8.75 20.90 -12.56
CA ALA A 72 9.26 21.37 -13.84
C ALA A 72 9.33 22.91 -13.77
N PRO A 73 10.51 23.52 -14.01
CA PRO A 73 10.70 24.97 -13.96
C PRO A 73 9.98 25.71 -15.08
#